data_AF-A0AAD9PX53-F1
#
_entry.id   AF-A0AAD9PX53-F1
#
_cell.length_a   1.000
_cell.length_b   1.000
_cell.length_c   1.000
_cell.angle_alpha   90.00
_cell.angle_beta   90.00
_cell.angle_gamma   90.00
#
_symmetry.space_group_name_H-M   'P 1'
#
loop_
_entity.id
_entity.type
_entity.pdbx_description
1 polymer ?
#
loop_
_entity_poly.entity_id
_entity_poly.type
_entity_poly.pdbx_seq_one_letter_code
_entity_poly.pdbx_strand_id
1 'polypeptide(L)'
;MASGPAAFASTQETTNYARLCRLLVDVGFTVLRDTFHSIHPPANLHVVLSSPSVLPTLEFLKQKKVLNSLQWGKLFPAVASSVSSANFDGTLLMVLLRNICGLCPPDSTGSWDELPPDSDNSTEANIR
;
A
#
# COMPACT_ATOMS: atom_id res chain seq x y z
N MET A 1 -24.00 -17.65 43.38
CA MET A 1 -22.93 -18.27 42.58
C MET A 1 -22.63 -17.33 41.42
N ALA A 2 -21.53 -16.56 41.47
CA ALA A 2 -21.13 -15.68 40.38
C ALA A 2 -20.14 -16.43 39.49
N SER A 3 -20.47 -16.60 38.20
CA SER A 3 -19.57 -17.19 37.21
C SER A 3 -18.51 -16.16 36.83
N GLY A 4 -17.24 -16.46 37.09
CA GLY A 4 -16.12 -15.62 36.66
C GLY A 4 -15.97 -15.62 35.13
N PRO A 5 -15.35 -14.58 34.54
CA PRO A 5 -15.17 -14.50 33.11
C PRO A 5 -14.32 -15.66 32.62
N ALA A 6 -14.82 -16.42 31.65
CA ALA A 6 -14.06 -17.47 31.00
C ALA A 6 -12.83 -16.85 30.33
N ALA A 7 -11.64 -17.15 30.83
CA ALA A 7 -10.40 -16.77 30.19
C ALA A 7 -10.31 -17.53 28.86
N PHE A 8 -10.38 -16.81 27.74
CA PHE A 8 -10.12 -17.37 26.42
C PHE A 8 -8.65 -17.81 26.37
N ALA A 9 -8.40 -19.10 26.62
CA ALA A 9 -7.06 -19.65 26.53
C ALA A 9 -6.61 -19.62 25.06
N SER A 10 -5.54 -18.89 24.78
CA SER A 10 -4.89 -18.90 23.47
C SER A 10 -4.32 -20.30 23.20
N THR A 11 -4.68 -20.90 22.07
CA THR A 11 -4.11 -22.17 21.62
C THR A 11 -2.84 -21.93 20.81
N GLN A 12 -2.08 -22.99 20.56
CA GLN A 12 -0.94 -22.94 19.65
C GLN A 12 -1.39 -22.51 18.24
N GLU A 13 -2.53 -22.99 17.79
CA GLU A 13 -3.12 -22.64 16.49
C GLU A 13 -3.47 -21.15 16.39
N THR A 14 -4.11 -20.55 17.41
CA THR A 14 -4.41 -19.11 17.41
C THR A 14 -3.15 -18.26 17.42
N THR A 15 -2.10 -18.72 18.11
CA THR A 15 -0.79 -18.06 18.12
C THR A 15 -0.11 -18.14 16.76
N ASN A 16 -0.15 -19.30 16.11
CA ASN A 16 0.43 -19.51 14.78
C ASN A 16 -0.31 -18.69 13.72
N TYR A 17 -1.64 -18.65 13.78
CA TYR A 17 -2.46 -17.80 12.90
C TYR A 17 -2.07 -16.32 13.04
N ALA A 18 -1.97 -15.81 14.28
CA ALA A 18 -1.57 -14.42 14.51
C ALA A 18 -0.15 -14.12 13.97
N ARG A 19 0.78 -15.07 14.08
CA ARG A 19 2.13 -14.94 13.51
C ARG A 19 2.09 -14.93 11.97
N LEU A 20 1.28 -15.78 11.36
CA LEU A 20 1.12 -15.84 9.91
C LEU A 20 0.52 -14.54 9.38
N CYS A 21 -0.53 -14.02 10.01
CA CYS A 21 -1.12 -12.73 9.64
C CYS A 21 -0.10 -11.59 9.73
N ARG A 22 0.71 -11.56 10.80
CA ARG A 22 1.79 -10.57 10.93
C ARG A 22 2.82 -10.72 9.81
N LEU A 23 3.26 -11.93 9.50
CA LEU A 23 4.18 -12.17 8.39
C LEU A 23 3.62 -11.70 7.05
N LEU A 24 2.35 -12.03 6.74
CA LEU A 24 1.71 -11.61 5.49
C LEU A 24 1.61 -10.08 5.40
N VAL A 25 1.25 -9.41 6.50
CA VAL A 25 1.17 -7.95 6.55
C VAL A 25 2.57 -7.33 6.49
N ASP A 26 3.49 -7.74 7.34
CA ASP A 26 4.82 -7.12 7.44
C ASP A 26 5.63 -7.34 6.16
N VAL A 27 5.63 -8.55 5.60
CA VAL A 27 6.37 -8.86 4.37
C VAL A 27 5.68 -8.23 3.15
N GLY A 28 4.35 -8.35 3.04
CA GLY A 28 3.61 -7.78 1.92
C GLY A 28 3.79 -6.26 1.82
N PHE A 29 3.69 -5.55 2.96
CA PHE A 29 3.89 -4.10 2.98
C PHE A 29 5.34 -3.70 2.73
N THR A 30 6.31 -4.52 3.17
CA THR A 30 7.73 -4.31 2.85
C THR A 30 7.96 -4.39 1.35
N VAL A 31 7.45 -5.41 0.67
CA VAL A 31 7.58 -5.56 -0.79
C VAL A 31 6.97 -4.37 -1.53
N LEU A 32 5.76 -3.93 -1.16
CA LEU A 32 5.14 -2.76 -1.80
C LEU A 32 5.98 -1.50 -1.62
N ARG A 33 6.54 -1.30 -0.43
CA ARG A 33 7.38 -0.15 -0.12
C ARG A 33 8.70 -0.19 -0.88
N ASP A 34 9.33 -1.35 -0.97
CA ASP A 34 10.59 -1.54 -1.67
C ASP A 34 10.41 -1.33 -3.18
N THR A 35 9.33 -1.87 -3.76
CA THR A 35 8.96 -1.61 -5.16
C THR A 35 8.74 -0.11 -5.39
N PHE A 36 8.00 0.56 -4.49
CA PHE A 36 7.79 2.00 -4.57
C PHE A 36 9.10 2.78 -4.49
N HIS A 37 10.00 2.44 -3.57
CA HIS A 37 11.31 3.07 -3.40
C HIS A 37 12.24 2.85 -4.58
N SER A 38 12.16 1.70 -5.25
CA SER A 38 12.92 1.42 -6.46
C SER A 38 12.55 2.34 -7.62
N ILE A 39 11.32 2.86 -7.64
CA ILE A 39 10.82 3.76 -8.68
C ILE A 39 10.96 5.22 -8.25
N HIS A 40 10.60 5.52 -6.99
CA HIS A 40 10.63 6.85 -6.39
C HIS A 40 11.52 6.87 -5.15
N PRO A 41 12.82 7.21 -5.31
CA PRO A 41 13.75 7.24 -4.19
C PRO A 41 13.26 8.16 -3.06
N PRO A 42 13.34 7.72 -1.79
CA PRO A 42 12.71 8.43 -0.67
C PRO A 42 13.26 9.85 -0.44
N ALA A 43 14.51 10.11 -0.81
CA ALA A 43 15.20 11.37 -0.57
C ALA A 43 14.47 12.59 -1.18
N ASN A 44 13.78 12.43 -2.31
CA ASN A 44 13.13 13.53 -3.04
C ASN A 44 11.64 13.28 -3.26
N LEU A 45 11.00 12.49 -2.38
CA LEU A 45 9.61 12.10 -2.55
C LEU A 45 8.66 13.31 -2.66
N HIS A 46 8.88 14.38 -1.90
CA HIS A 46 8.09 15.61 -2.00
C HIS A 46 8.18 16.29 -3.38
N VAL A 47 9.34 16.21 -4.04
CA VAL A 47 9.57 16.75 -5.38
C VAL A 47 8.81 15.93 -6.41
N VAL A 48 8.88 14.60 -6.29
CA VAL A 48 8.13 13.67 -7.16
C VAL A 48 6.63 13.93 -7.05
N LEU A 49 6.09 13.96 -5.82
CA LEU A 49 4.67 14.15 -5.57
C LEU A 49 4.14 15.50 -6.09
N SER A 50 4.99 16.54 -6.07
CA SER A 50 4.65 17.89 -6.54
C SER A 50 4.99 18.12 -8.01
N SER A 51 5.51 17.11 -8.72
CA SER A 51 5.92 17.25 -10.11
C SER A 51 4.70 17.46 -11.03
N PRO A 52 4.83 18.22 -12.13
CA PRO A 52 3.72 18.48 -13.05
C PRO A 52 3.10 17.22 -13.68
N SER A 53 3.85 16.12 -13.75
CA SER A 53 3.37 14.83 -14.25
C SER A 53 2.59 14.00 -13.22
N VAL A 54 2.80 14.24 -11.92
CA VAL A 54 2.23 13.43 -10.84
C VAL A 54 1.10 14.15 -10.11
N LEU A 55 1.27 15.44 -9.83
CA LEU A 55 0.33 16.22 -9.02
C LEU A 55 -1.11 16.21 -9.58
N PRO A 56 -1.35 16.39 -10.91
CA PRO A 56 -2.71 16.34 -11.45
C PRO A 56 -3.40 14.98 -11.23
N THR A 57 -2.65 13.88 -11.35
CA THR A 57 -3.16 12.53 -11.09
C THR A 57 -3.57 12.37 -9.63
N LEU A 58 -2.75 12.85 -8.69
CA LEU A 58 -3.08 12.79 -7.26
C LEU A 58 -4.31 13.65 -6.93
N GLU A 59 -4.41 14.86 -7.48
CA GLU A 59 -5.59 15.72 -7.31
C GLU A 59 -6.87 15.07 -7.85
N PHE A 60 -6.78 14.43 -9.01
CA PHE A 60 -7.88 13.66 -9.59
C PHE A 60 -8.31 12.51 -8.67
N LEU A 61 -7.35 11.73 -8.14
CA LEU A 61 -7.64 10.63 -7.21
C LEU A 61 -8.28 11.12 -5.90
N LYS A 62 -7.88 12.29 -5.41
CA LYS A 62 -8.53 12.95 -4.27
C LYS A 62 -9.96 13.35 -4.60
N GLN A 63 -10.20 13.96 -5.77
CA GLN A 63 -11.54 14.35 -6.21
C GLN A 63 -12.46 13.13 -6.36
N LYS A 64 -11.93 12.01 -6.85
CA LYS A 64 -12.64 10.73 -6.98
C LYS A 64 -12.82 9.99 -5.65
N LYS A 65 -12.32 10.54 -4.54
CA LYS A 65 -12.35 9.92 -3.20
C LYS A 65 -11.60 8.57 -3.12
N VAL A 66 -10.69 8.30 -4.06
CA VAL A 66 -9.75 7.17 -3.97
C VAL A 66 -8.71 7.48 -2.89
N LEU A 67 -8.22 8.72 -2.86
CA LEU A 67 -7.43 9.24 -1.76
C LEU A 67 -8.33 9.96 -0.75
N ASN A 68 -8.31 9.51 0.49
CA ASN A 68 -9.02 10.18 1.58
C ASN A 68 -8.19 11.35 2.16
N SER A 69 -8.82 12.20 2.98
CA SER A 69 -8.16 13.38 3.56
C SER A 69 -6.94 13.05 4.43
N LEU A 70 -6.95 11.91 5.12
CA LEU A 70 -5.83 11.49 5.97
C LEU A 70 -4.64 11.02 5.12
N GLN A 71 -4.88 10.25 4.06
CA GLN A 71 -3.87 9.90 3.07
C GLN A 71 -3.33 11.13 2.35
N TRP A 72 -4.19 12.09 2.00
CA TRP A 72 -3.76 13.35 1.39
C TRP A 72 -2.80 14.12 2.31
N GLY A 73 -3.10 14.20 3.61
CA GLY A 73 -2.23 14.85 4.59
C GLY A 73 -0.87 14.14 4.77
N LYS A 74 -0.79 12.82 4.52
CA LYS A 74 0.48 12.08 4.48
C LYS A 74 1.30 12.43 3.24
N LEU A 75 0.67 12.64 2.09
CA LEU A 75 1.33 13.00 0.83
C LEU A 75 1.79 14.47 0.82
N PHE A 76 0.96 15.37 1.36
CA PHE A 76 1.18 16.81 1.38
C PHE A 76 1.10 17.33 2.83
N PRO A 77 2.10 17.01 3.68
CA PRO A 77 2.18 17.55 5.03
C PRO A 77 2.48 19.06 5.01
N ALA A 78 2.29 19.73 6.15
CA ALA A 78 2.59 21.15 6.30
C ALA A 78 4.07 21.48 6.00
N VAL A 79 4.98 20.57 6.31
CA VAL A 79 6.40 20.65 5.96
C VAL A 79 6.65 19.64 4.84
N ALA A 80 6.71 20.08 3.59
CA ALA A 80 6.79 19.18 2.43
C ALA A 80 7.93 18.14 2.53
N SER A 81 9.10 18.55 3.02
CA SER A 81 10.25 17.66 3.19
C SER A 81 10.09 16.59 4.27
N SER A 82 9.05 16.68 5.12
CA SER A 82 8.76 15.66 6.14
C SER A 82 7.98 14.46 5.58
N VAL A 83 7.61 14.47 4.29
CA VAL A 83 6.95 13.33 3.67
C VAL A 83 7.86 12.11 3.71
N SER A 84 7.29 10.98 4.12
CA SER A 84 8.02 9.71 4.18
C SER A 84 7.06 8.58 3.89
N SER A 85 7.44 7.71 2.96
CA SER A 85 6.66 6.52 2.63
C SER A 85 6.69 5.45 3.72
N ALA A 86 7.51 5.62 4.77
CA ALA A 86 7.40 4.82 6.00
C ALA A 86 6.03 5.01 6.68
N ASN A 87 5.40 6.17 6.49
CA ASN A 87 4.11 6.51 7.09
C ASN A 87 2.91 6.07 6.21
N PHE A 88 3.17 5.50 5.04
CA PHE A 88 2.12 5.07 4.11
C PHE A 88 1.60 3.70 4.51
N ASP A 89 0.26 3.58 4.56
CA ASP A 89 -0.41 2.29 4.65
C ASP A 89 -0.40 1.58 3.28
N GLY A 90 -0.69 0.29 3.28
CA GLY A 90 -0.63 -0.56 2.10
C GLY A 90 -1.59 -0.09 1.03
N THR A 91 -2.78 0.37 1.41
CA THR A 91 -3.76 0.95 0.48
C THR A 91 -3.20 2.19 -0.21
N LEU A 92 -2.57 3.11 0.53
CA LEU A 92 -1.91 4.28 -0.07
C LEU A 92 -0.78 3.85 -1.00
N LEU A 93 0.08 2.91 -0.60
CA LEU A 93 1.16 2.41 -1.45
C LEU A 93 0.62 1.80 -2.75
N MET A 94 -0.42 0.99 -2.69
CA MET A 94 -1.07 0.41 -3.88
C MET A 94 -1.62 1.48 -4.82
N VAL A 95 -2.31 2.49 -4.28
CA VAL A 95 -2.83 3.60 -5.08
C VAL A 95 -1.69 4.32 -5.79
N LEU A 96 -0.57 4.58 -5.11
CA LEU A 96 0.57 5.25 -5.73
C LEU A 96 1.25 4.37 -6.80
N LEU A 97 1.46 3.08 -6.52
CA LEU A 97 2.04 2.12 -7.47
C LEU A 97 1.23 2.07 -8.78
N ARG A 98 -0.08 1.93 -8.68
CA ARG A 98 -0.97 1.79 -9.84
C ARG A 98 -1.15 3.07 -10.67
N ASN A 99 -0.89 4.25 -10.09
CA ASN A 99 -1.27 5.53 -10.73
C ASN A 99 -0.09 6.46 -11.05
N ILE A 100 1.00 6.40 -10.29
CA ILE A 100 2.11 7.36 -10.43
C ILE A 100 3.48 6.70 -10.59
N CYS A 101 3.55 5.37 -10.55
CA CYS A 101 4.81 4.62 -10.73
C CYS A 101 5.00 4.08 -12.15
N GLY A 102 4.10 4.43 -13.08
CA GLY A 102 4.21 4.02 -14.49
C GLY A 102 3.99 2.51 -14.72
N LEU A 103 3.40 1.82 -13.74
CA LEU A 103 3.07 0.40 -13.85
C LEU A 103 1.77 0.24 -14.63
N CYS A 104 1.74 -0.72 -15.54
CA CYS A 104 0.54 -1.11 -16.26
C CYS A 104 -0.20 -2.22 -15.50
N PRO A 105 -1.53 -2.37 -15.67
CA PRO A 105 -2.22 -3.57 -15.21
C PRO A 105 -1.56 -4.84 -15.78
N PRO A 106 -1.70 -6.01 -15.12
CA PRO A 106 -1.15 -7.26 -15.64
C PRO A 106 -1.62 -7.50 -17.08
N ASP A 107 -0.69 -7.78 -18.00
CA ASP A 107 -1.01 -7.95 -19.43
C ASP A 107 -2.01 -9.08 -19.67
N SER A 108 -2.01 -10.09 -18.79
CA SER A 108 -2.94 -11.22 -18.88
C SER A 108 -4.41 -10.83 -18.70
N THR A 109 -4.69 -9.81 -17.89
CA THR A 109 -6.06 -9.38 -17.57
C THR A 109 -6.39 -8.00 -18.12
N GLY A 110 -5.38 -7.17 -18.38
CA GLY A 110 -5.54 -5.75 -18.68
C GLY A 110 -6.20 -4.96 -17.55
N SER A 111 -6.32 -5.53 -16.34
CA SER A 111 -7.06 -4.94 -15.22
C SER A 111 -6.42 -5.27 -13.88
N TRP A 112 -6.26 -4.23 -13.04
CA TRP A 112 -5.81 -4.37 -11.65
C TRP A 112 -6.84 -5.04 -10.74
N ASP A 113 -8.10 -5.06 -11.17
CA ASP A 113 -9.22 -5.57 -10.38
C ASP A 113 -9.59 -7.01 -10.74
N GLU A 114 -8.95 -7.60 -11.74
CA GLU A 114 -9.15 -8.98 -12.18
C GLU A 114 -7.94 -9.85 -11.83
N LEU A 115 -8.19 -11.04 -11.27
CA LEU A 115 -7.12 -11.92 -10.78
C LEU A 115 -6.32 -12.47 -11.98
N PRO A 116 -5.00 -12.25 -12.04
CA PRO A 116 -4.17 -12.85 -13.08
C PRO A 116 -4.09 -14.38 -12.91
N PRO A 117 -3.79 -15.13 -13.98
CA PRO A 117 -3.59 -16.57 -13.90
C PRO A 117 -2.38 -16.91 -13.03
N ASP A 118 -2.40 -18.05 -12.33
CA ASP A 118 -1.31 -18.48 -11.43
C ASP A 118 0.07 -18.59 -12.11
N SER A 119 0.10 -18.65 -13.44
CA SER A 119 1.33 -18.67 -14.24
C SER A 119 1.97 -17.30 -14.47
N ASP A 120 1.25 -16.20 -14.18
CA ASP A 120 1.74 -14.84 -14.38
C ASP A 120 2.64 -14.41 -13.20
N ASN A 121 3.93 -14.32 -13.48
CA ASN A 121 4.96 -13.93 -12.51
C ASN A 121 5.43 -12.48 -12.71
N SER A 122 4.68 -11.66 -13.45
CA SER A 122 4.98 -10.24 -13.65
C SER A 122 4.98 -9.48 -12.31
N THR A 123 5.68 -8.35 -12.25
CA THR A 123 5.69 -7.53 -11.03
C THR A 123 4.28 -7.03 -10.75
N GLU A 124 3.57 -6.67 -11.80
CA GLU A 124 2.19 -6.20 -11.86
C GLU A 124 1.22 -7.23 -11.28
N ALA A 125 1.36 -8.51 -11.63
CA ALA A 125 0.55 -9.57 -11.04
C ALA A 125 0.83 -9.76 -9.54
N ASN A 126 2.08 -9.57 -9.11
CA ASN A 126 2.53 -9.79 -7.73
C ASN A 126 2.23 -8.63 -6.77
N ILE A 127 1.97 -7.43 -7.28
CA ILE A 127 1.65 -6.23 -6.47
C ILE A 127 0.15 -5.95 -6.39
N ARG A 128 -0.71 -6.95 -6.62
CA ARG A 128 -2.16 -6.79 -6.56
C ARG A 128 -2.64 -6.31 -5.19
#